data_AF-K9SZZ6-F1
#
_entry.id   AF-K9SZZ6-F1
#
_cell.length_a   1.000
_cell.length_b   1.000
_cell.length_c   1.000
_cell.angle_alpha   90.00
_cell.angle_beta   90.00
_cell.angle_gamma   90.00
#
_symmetry.space_group_name_H-M   'P 1'
#
loop_
_entity.id
_entity.type
_entity.pdbx_description
1 polymer ?
#
loop_
_entity_poly.entity_id
_entity_poly.type
_entity_poly.pdbx_seq_one_letter_code
_entity_poly.pdbx_strand_id
1 'polypeptide(L)' 'MDINLTDDPKISVAAKIPMSWCQEIDAICELTQVTKSQWVGNLIGDALGKTDGEAKRKAIQKLSNLIAQSV' A
#
# COMPACT_ATOMS: atom_id res chain seq x y z
N MET A 1 0.90 12.26 31.48
CA MET A 1 2.19 12.69 30.92
C MET A 1 3.08 11.47 30.97
N ASP A 2 3.47 10.79 29.90
CA ASP A 2 3.31 10.96 28.46
C ASP A 2 3.41 9.57 27.84
N ILE A 3 2.65 9.31 26.77
CA ILE A 3 2.72 8.06 26.03
C ILE A 3 4.07 8.08 25.32
N ASN A 4 4.99 7.19 25.69
CA ASN A 4 6.21 6.93 24.93
C ASN A 4 5.78 6.32 23.59
N LEU A 5 5.50 7.19 22.61
CA LEU A 5 5.53 6.86 21.20
C LEU A 5 6.97 6.44 20.93
N THR A 6 7.23 5.13 20.93
CA THR A 6 8.46 4.61 20.35
C THR A 6 8.44 5.03 18.89
N ASP A 7 9.11 6.14 18.58
CA ASP A 7 9.45 6.56 17.24
C ASP A 7 10.32 5.44 16.66
N ASP A 8 9.67 4.41 16.13
CA ASP A 8 10.33 3.41 15.32
C ASP A 8 11.11 4.18 14.24
N PRO A 9 12.42 3.98 14.13
CA PRO A 9 13.24 4.78 13.24
C PRO A 9 12.70 4.65 11.82
N LYS A 10 12.29 5.78 11.23
CA LYS A 10 11.86 5.83 9.83
C LYS A 10 13.07 5.54 8.94
N ILE A 11 13.26 4.27 8.59
CA ILE A 11 14.29 3.84 7.64
C ILE A 11 13.79 4.19 6.24
N SER A 12 14.52 5.07 5.55
CA SER A 12 14.25 5.40 4.15
C SER A 12 15.16 4.57 3.25
N VAL A 13 14.57 3.89 2.26
CA VAL A 13 15.31 3.09 1.27
C VAL A 13 15.00 3.64 -0.12
N ALA A 14 16.05 3.95 -0.89
CA ALA A 14 15.91 4.33 -2.29
C ALA A 14 15.97 3.09 -3.18
N ALA A 15 14.99 2.94 -4.08
CA ALA A 15 14.95 1.88 -5.07
C ALA A 15 14.81 2.47 -6.48
N LYS A 16 15.49 1.88 -7.45
CA LYS A 16 15.29 2.20 -8.87
C LYS A 16 14.22 1.29 -9.44
N ILE A 17 13.27 1.87 -10.17
CA ILE A 17 12.24 1.13 -10.90
C ILE A 17 12.31 1.47 -12.39
N PRO A 18 11.84 0.58 -13.28
CA PRO A 18 11.71 0.89 -14.70
C PRO A 18 10.83 2.11 -14.93
N MET A 19 11.23 2.98 -15.86
CA MET A 19 10.48 4.20 -16.17
C MET A 19 9.07 3.92 -16.70
N SER A 20 8.89 2.78 -17.39
CA SER A 20 7.59 2.30 -17.87
C SER A 20 6.60 2.08 -16.73
N TRP A 21 7.07 1.66 -15.56
CA TRP A 21 6.21 1.39 -14.40
C TRP A 21 5.83 2.66 -13.65
N CYS A 22 6.59 3.75 -13.79
CA CYS A 22 6.32 5.00 -13.09
C CYS A 22 4.91 5.52 -13.38
N GLN A 23 4.51 5.53 -14.65
CA GLN A 23 3.19 6.03 -15.07
C GLN A 23 2.04 5.20 -14.48
N GLU A 24 2.19 3.87 -14.49
CA GLU A 24 1.18 2.96 -13.92
C GLU A 24 1.08 3.10 -12.40
N ILE A 25 2.23 3.25 -11.73
CA ILE A 25 2.29 3.46 -10.27
C ILE A 25 1.66 4.81 -9.90
N ASP A 26 1.95 5.86 -10.65
CA ASP A 26 1.35 7.18 -10.45
C ASP A 26 -0.19 7.12 -10.57
N ALA A 27 -0.71 6.48 -11.62
CA ALA A 27 -2.14 6.30 -11.82
C ALA A 27 -2.80 5.53 -10.66
N ILE A 28 -2.16 4.46 -10.15
CA ILE A 28 -2.68 3.70 -9.01
C ILE A 28 -2.66 4.55 -7.73
N CYS A 29 -1.60 5.32 -7.49
CA CYS A 29 -1.49 6.20 -6.33
C CYS A 29 -2.57 7.29 -6.35
N GLU A 30 -2.86 7.87 -7.52
CA GLU A 30 -3.95 8.83 -7.71
C GLU A 30 -5.32 8.20 -7.46
N LEU A 31 -5.59 7.03 -8.04
CA LEU A 31 -6.87 6.32 -7.87
C LEU A 31 -7.13 5.92 -6.40
N THR A 32 -6.08 5.50 -5.70
CA THR A 32 -6.18 5.01 -4.31
C THR A 32 -5.94 6.10 -3.26
N GLN A 33 -5.57 7.31 -3.68
CA GLN A 33 -5.27 8.46 -2.82
C GLN A 33 -4.20 8.14 -1.77
N VAL A 34 -3.15 7.42 -2.17
CA VAL A 34 -1.99 7.09 -1.31
C VAL A 34 -0.70 7.59 -1.93
N THR A 35 0.32 7.79 -1.10
CA THR A 35 1.66 8.11 -1.59
C THR A 35 2.36 6.87 -2.15
N LYS A 36 3.31 7.05 -3.08
CA LYS A 36 4.14 5.96 -3.62
C LYS A 36 4.81 5.13 -2.52
N SER A 37 5.36 5.78 -1.50
CA SER A 37 6.03 5.11 -0.38
C SER A 37 5.06 4.23 0.41
N GLN A 38 3.82 4.68 0.61
CA GLN A 38 2.81 3.92 1.32
C GLN A 38 2.26 2.77 0.49
N TRP A 39 2.07 2.99 -0.82
CA TRP A 39 1.70 1.93 -1.75
C TRP A 39 2.76 0.82 -1.80
N VAL A 40 4.03 1.17 -1.97
CA VAL A 40 5.16 0.21 -1.97
C VAL A 40 5.27 -0.48 -0.60
N GLY A 41 5.13 0.25 0.49
CA GLY A 41 5.16 -0.32 1.84
C GLY A 41 4.07 -1.36 2.06
N ASN A 42 2.84 -1.08 1.63
CA ASN A 42 1.72 -2.02 1.69
C ASN A 42 1.97 -3.26 0.82
N LEU A 43 2.50 -3.07 -0.39
CA LEU A 43 2.79 -4.15 -1.32
C LEU A 43 3.88 -5.09 -0.79
N ILE A 44 4.93 -4.53 -0.19
CA ILE A 44 5.97 -5.29 0.52
C ILE A 44 5.37 -5.99 1.74
N GLY A 45 4.51 -5.33 2.51
CA GLY A 45 3.80 -5.93 3.64
C GLY A 45 2.96 -7.15 3.22
N ASP A 46 2.23 -7.03 2.11
CA ASP A 46 1.39 -8.08 1.55
C ASP A 46 2.21 -9.26 1.01
N ALA A 47 3.37 -8.98 0.41
CA ALA A 47 4.30 -9.99 -0.11
C ALA A 47 5.03 -10.73 1.02
N LEU A 48 5.41 -10.02 2.08
CA LEU A 48 6.04 -10.60 3.28
C LEU A 48 5.02 -11.26 4.22
N GLY A 49 3.73 -11.22 3.89
CA GLY A 49 2.66 -11.77 4.75
C GLY A 49 2.54 -11.05 6.10
N LYS A 50 3.08 -9.83 6.21
CA LYS A 50 3.03 -9.00 7.43
C LYS A 50 1.70 -8.26 7.58
N THR A 51 0.89 -8.23 6.54
CA THR A 51 -0.51 -7.81 6.65
C THR A 51 -1.28 -8.97 7.26
N ASP A 52 -1.75 -8.76 8.50
CA ASP A 52 -2.68 -9.65 9.18
C ASP A 52 -3.71 -10.17 8.17
N GLY A 53 -3.86 -11.50 8.05
CA GLY A 53 -4.56 -12.12 6.92
C GLY A 53 -6.00 -11.61 6.70
N GLU A 54 -6.57 -10.99 7.73
CA GLU A 54 -7.85 -10.29 7.72
C GLU A 54 -7.86 -8.99 6.87
N ALA A 55 -6.80 -8.18 6.93
CA ALA A 55 -6.70 -6.95 6.14
C ALA A 55 -6.59 -7.25 4.64
N LYS A 56 -5.86 -8.32 4.28
CA LYS A 56 -5.75 -8.82 2.91
C LYS A 56 -7.11 -9.29 2.37
N ARG A 57 -7.88 -10.01 3.19
CA ARG A 57 -9.26 -10.38 2.87
C ARG A 57 -10.17 -9.17 2.69
N LYS A 58 -10.10 -8.18 3.59
CA LYS A 58 -10.90 -6.93 3.49
C LYS A 58 -10.58 -6.13 2.22
N ALA A 59 -9.31 -6.03 1.83
CA ALA A 59 -8.90 -5.33 0.62
C ALA A 59 -9.42 -6.03 -0.65
N ILE A 60 -9.27 -7.36 -0.72
CA ILE A 60 -9.80 -8.17 -1.83
C ILE A 60 -11.32 -8.04 -1.91
N GLN A 61 -12.00 -8.09 -0.77
CA GLN A 61 -13.46 -8.02 -0.73
C GLN A 61 -14.00 -6.63 -1.12
N LYS A 62 -13.28 -5.55 -0.76
CA LYS A 62 -13.59 -4.20 -1.27
C LYS A 62 -13.42 -4.10 -2.78
N LEU A 63 -12.33 -4.64 -3.33
CA LEU A 63 -12.09 -4.66 -4.77
C LEU A 63 -13.18 -5.44 -5.52
N SER A 64 -13.53 -6.64 -5.05
CA SER A 64 -14.62 -7.44 -5.63
C SER A 64 -15.96 -6.70 -5.61
N ASN A 65 -16.27 -5.98 -4.53
CA ASN A 65 -17.52 -5.22 -4.41
C ASN A 65 -17.58 -4.02 -5.37
N LEU A 66 -16.47 -3.32 -5.59
CA LEU A 66 -16.42 -2.20 -6.53
C LEU A 66 -16.60 -2.66 -7.99
N ILE A 67 -16.05 -3.83 -8.33
CA ILE A 67 -16.23 -4.46 -9.65
C ILE A 67 -17.70 -4.86 -9.83
N ALA A 68 -18.33 -5.44 -8.81
CA ALA A 68 -19.72 -5.87 -8.87
C ALA A 68 -20.73 -4.71 -8.94
N GLN A 69 -20.37 -3.51 -8.46
CA GLN A 69 -21.21 -2.30 -8.55
C GLN A 69 -21.06 -1.54 -9.88
N SER A 70 -20.05 -1.89 -10.70
CA SER A 70 -19.82 -1.27 -12.01
C SER A 70 -20.42 -2.08 -13.18
N VAL A 71 -21.28 -3.07 -12.87
CA VAL A 71 -22.06 -3.88 -13.83
C VAL A 71 -23.54 -3.66 -13.55
#